data_AF-A0AAD4Q3B7-F1
#
_entry.id   AF-A0AAD4Q3B7-F1
#
_cell.length_a   1.000
_cell.length_b   1.000
_cell.length_c   1.000
_cell.angle_alpha   90.00
_cell.angle_beta   90.00
_cell.angle_gamma   90.00
#
_symmetry.space_group_name_H-M   'P 1'
#
loop_
_entity.id
_entity.type
_entity.pdbx_description
1 polymer ?
#
loop_
_entity_poly.entity_id
_entity_poly.type
_entity_poly.pdbx_seq_one_letter_code
_entity_poly.pdbx_strand_id
1 'polypeptide(L)'
;MEFSLRCKAFAWHICEILINHGQYFGYLSNKLAMPEIVLRIPVSKTEQVPMRSMKIKQSSVDRNIKVMENLLCQGGLGDPTEPDFESNGDVDISDFVLLVHGDLLTKECLDTVQDSQCIEDTPKNHFQFVIFVLGLFHYKMVCVDVLWRTYLQVKEGHKDVNSTYQHVGILQPWETGLMTTKPGFCWMHDVVHHELCAIILKCWCKESSRLVSADSESASLKVFVEMKPDWELIVKILEDIVHKYVAMTGGL
;
A
#
# COMPACT_ATOMS: atom_id res chain seq x y z
N MET A 1 23.80 -10.85 -13.73
CA MET A 1 22.41 -11.31 -13.58
C MET A 1 21.55 -10.08 -13.81
N GLU A 2 20.62 -10.11 -14.76
CA GLU A 2 19.82 -8.92 -15.09
C GLU A 2 18.89 -8.59 -13.93
N PHE A 3 18.94 -7.34 -13.46
CA PHE A 3 18.12 -6.86 -12.35
C PHE A 3 16.64 -6.91 -12.76
N SER A 4 15.83 -7.70 -12.05
CA SER A 4 14.38 -7.71 -12.29
C SER A 4 13.80 -6.31 -12.10
N LEU A 5 12.71 -5.99 -12.80
CA LEU A 5 12.03 -4.69 -12.67
C LEU A 5 11.63 -4.37 -11.22
N ARG A 6 11.25 -5.41 -10.46
CA ARG A 6 10.96 -5.29 -9.02
C ARG A 6 12.22 -4.91 -8.23
N CYS A 7 13.35 -5.54 -8.51
CA CYS A 7 14.61 -5.20 -7.86
C CYS A 7 15.03 -3.76 -8.20
N LYS A 8 14.80 -3.29 -9.43
CA LYS A 8 15.09 -1.89 -9.81
C LYS A 8 14.25 -0.89 -9.03
N ALA A 9 12.97 -1.20 -8.82
CA ALA A 9 12.09 -0.37 -8.00
C ALA A 9 12.56 -0.31 -6.53
N PHE A 10 12.98 -1.44 -5.95
CA PHE A 10 13.57 -1.46 -4.62
C PHE A 10 14.88 -0.70 -4.54
N ALA A 11 15.77 -0.88 -5.51
CA ALA A 11 17.02 -0.12 -5.62
C ALA A 11 16.73 1.38 -5.62
N TRP A 12 15.79 1.84 -6.45
CA TRP A 12 15.42 3.24 -6.48
C TRP A 12 14.98 3.76 -5.10
N HIS A 13 14.06 3.06 -4.43
CA HIS A 13 13.55 3.49 -3.12
C HIS A 13 14.61 3.46 -2.03
N ILE A 14 15.50 2.47 -2.02
CA ILE A 14 16.62 2.38 -1.07
C ILE A 14 17.62 3.52 -1.27
N CYS A 15 17.87 3.91 -2.52
CA CYS A 15 18.71 5.06 -2.84
C CYS A 15 18.06 6.38 -2.43
N GLU A 16 16.75 6.50 -2.67
CA GLU A 16 15.94 7.63 -2.25
C GLU A 16 15.96 7.81 -0.72
N ILE A 17 15.85 6.72 0.04
CA ILE A 17 16.02 6.73 1.50
C ILE A 17 17.42 7.23 1.89
N LEU A 18 18.48 6.75 1.25
CA LEU A 18 19.85 7.22 1.53
C LEU A 18 19.98 8.73 1.30
N ILE A 19 19.45 9.24 0.20
CA ILE A 19 19.61 10.65 -0.17
C ILE A 19 18.77 11.57 0.72
N ASN A 20 17.55 11.16 1.06
CA ASN A 20 16.60 11.99 1.81
C ASN A 20 16.75 11.84 3.32
N HIS A 21 17.14 10.67 3.81
CA HIS A 21 17.24 10.38 5.25
C HIS A 21 18.67 10.10 5.72
N GLY A 22 19.59 9.75 4.81
CA GLY A 22 21.01 9.64 5.13
C GLY A 22 21.62 11.02 5.29
N GLN A 23 22.21 11.27 6.45
CA GLN A 23 22.94 12.52 6.67
C GLN A 23 24.04 12.67 5.61
N TYR A 24 24.17 13.88 5.06
CA TYR A 24 25.23 14.30 4.13
C TYR A 24 25.15 13.78 2.68
N PHE A 25 24.10 13.06 2.26
CA PHE A 25 23.97 12.58 0.86
C PHE A 25 23.17 13.50 -0.08
N GLY A 26 22.69 14.66 0.40
CA GLY A 26 21.86 15.57 -0.41
C GLY A 26 22.51 16.06 -1.71
N TYR A 27 23.84 16.04 -1.81
CA TYR A 27 24.57 16.37 -3.05
C TYR A 27 24.31 15.38 -4.20
N LEU A 28 23.81 14.18 -3.91
CA LEU A 28 23.44 13.16 -4.90
C LEU A 28 22.00 13.30 -5.39
N SER A 29 21.19 14.23 -4.85
CA SER A 29 19.79 14.42 -5.26
C SER A 29 19.62 14.61 -6.78
N ASN A 30 20.52 15.36 -7.42
CA ASN A 30 20.51 15.58 -8.87
C ASN A 30 20.85 14.32 -9.70
N LYS A 31 21.37 13.26 -9.07
CA LYS A 31 21.67 11.97 -9.72
C LYS A 31 20.55 10.96 -9.58
N LEU A 32 19.63 11.16 -8.62
CA LEU A 32 18.47 10.30 -8.44
C LEU A 32 17.46 10.59 -9.55
N ALA A 33 17.47 9.76 -10.60
CA ALA A 33 16.47 9.80 -11.65
C ALA A 33 15.09 9.38 -11.13
N MET A 34 14.04 9.65 -11.89
CA MET A 34 12.73 9.07 -11.62
C MET A 34 12.78 7.55 -11.77
N PRO A 35 11.97 6.79 -11.01
CA PRO A 35 11.94 5.33 -11.13
C PRO A 35 11.51 4.94 -12.54
N GLU A 36 12.06 3.83 -13.04
CA GLU A 36 11.70 3.29 -14.35
C GLU A 36 10.19 2.99 -14.40
N ILE A 37 9.50 3.64 -15.34
CA ILE A 37 8.05 3.48 -15.48
C ILE A 37 7.79 2.19 -16.24
N VAL A 38 7.32 1.16 -15.54
CA VAL A 38 7.01 -0.15 -16.14
C VAL A 38 5.58 -0.19 -16.67
N LEU A 39 4.61 0.00 -15.78
CA LEU A 39 3.18 -0.04 -16.09
C LEU A 39 2.62 1.36 -15.86
N ARG A 40 2.81 2.24 -16.86
CA ARG A 40 2.23 3.57 -16.81
C ARG A 40 0.72 3.45 -16.90
N ILE A 41 0.01 3.75 -15.82
CA ILE A 41 -1.43 4.00 -15.90
C ILE A 41 -1.59 5.32 -16.66
N PRO A 42 -2.29 5.34 -17.82
CA PRO A 42 -2.54 6.57 -18.55
C PRO A 42 -3.26 7.57 -17.63
N VAL A 43 -2.69 8.77 -17.48
CA VAL A 43 -3.35 9.83 -16.73
C VAL A 43 -4.37 10.47 -17.66
N SER A 44 -5.61 10.02 -17.58
CA SER A 44 -6.76 10.71 -18.16
C SER A 44 -7.50 11.46 -17.05
N LYS A 45 -8.06 12.62 -17.40
CA LYS A 45 -9.00 13.28 -16.51
C LYS A 45 -10.30 12.50 -16.58
N THR A 46 -10.65 11.80 -15.51
CA THR A 46 -11.95 11.15 -15.40
C THR A 46 -13.03 12.23 -15.27
N GLU A 47 -14.07 12.16 -16.09
CA GLU A 47 -15.28 12.95 -15.86
C GLU A 47 -15.99 12.40 -14.64
N GLN A 48 -16.22 13.26 -13.65
CA GLN A 48 -16.89 12.89 -12.42
C GLN A 48 -18.29 13.49 -12.43
N VAL A 49 -19.30 12.63 -12.40
CA VAL A 49 -20.69 13.04 -12.28
C VAL A 49 -21.12 12.75 -10.84
N PRO A 50 -21.37 13.78 -10.02
CA PRO A 50 -21.80 13.57 -8.65
C PRO A 50 -23.21 12.98 -8.65
N MET A 51 -23.38 11.88 -7.90
CA MET A 51 -24.70 11.29 -7.66
C MET A 51 -25.49 12.15 -6.67
N ARG A 52 -26.81 12.20 -6.84
CA ARG A 52 -27.73 12.87 -5.92
C ARG A 52 -27.77 12.11 -4.60
N SER A 53 -27.88 12.87 -3.52
CA SER A 53 -28.04 12.33 -2.17
C SER A 53 -29.30 11.47 -2.07
N MET A 54 -29.20 10.33 -1.41
CA MET A 54 -30.30 9.41 -1.16
C MET A 54 -30.75 9.52 0.30
N LYS A 55 -32.06 9.48 0.54
CA LYS A 55 -32.63 9.43 1.90
C LYS A 55 -32.82 7.97 2.35
N ILE A 56 -31.77 7.16 2.22
CA ILE A 56 -31.79 5.72 2.53
C ILE A 56 -30.76 5.45 3.62
N LYS A 57 -31.17 4.79 4.70
CA LYS A 57 -30.26 4.37 5.77
C LYS A 57 -29.69 2.99 5.44
N GLN A 58 -28.37 2.87 5.26
CA GLN A 58 -27.68 1.61 4.94
C GLN A 58 -27.54 0.69 6.18
N SER A 59 -28.67 0.33 6.80
CA SER A 59 -28.71 -0.43 8.05
C SER A 59 -29.31 -1.84 7.90
N SER A 60 -29.74 -2.21 6.70
CA SER A 60 -30.36 -3.50 6.41
C SER A 60 -30.14 -3.86 4.95
N VAL A 61 -30.20 -5.16 4.64
CA VAL A 61 -29.99 -5.71 3.30
C VAL A 61 -30.90 -5.05 2.26
N ASP A 62 -32.22 -5.01 2.50
CA ASP A 62 -33.18 -4.37 1.59
C ASP A 62 -32.87 -2.91 1.29
N ARG A 63 -32.28 -2.19 2.26
CA ARG A 63 -31.93 -0.79 2.08
C ARG A 63 -30.63 -0.64 1.31
N ASN A 64 -29.72 -1.59 1.43
CA ASN A 64 -28.49 -1.67 0.65
C ASN A 64 -28.80 -1.97 -0.81
N ILE A 65 -29.71 -2.93 -1.08
CA ILE A 65 -30.25 -3.21 -2.42
C ILE A 65 -30.81 -1.92 -3.03
N LYS A 66 -31.70 -1.22 -2.31
CA LYS A 66 -32.28 0.05 -2.77
C LYS A 66 -31.25 1.15 -3.06
N VAL A 67 -30.13 1.17 -2.32
CA VAL A 67 -29.04 2.11 -2.61
C VAL A 67 -28.40 1.75 -3.95
N MET A 68 -28.11 0.47 -4.19
CA MET A 68 -27.50 0.01 -5.44
C MET A 68 -28.42 0.26 -6.64
N GLU A 69 -29.69 -0.12 -6.57
CA GLU A 69 -30.68 0.14 -7.62
C GLU A 69 -30.79 1.64 -7.92
N ASN A 70 -30.80 2.48 -6.87
CA ASN A 70 -30.86 3.92 -7.06
C ASN A 70 -29.60 4.48 -7.72
N LEU A 71 -28.42 3.98 -7.36
CA LEU A 71 -27.16 4.36 -8.01
C LEU A 71 -27.14 3.96 -9.50
N LEU A 72 -27.61 2.76 -9.83
CA LEU A 72 -27.73 2.29 -11.22
C LEU A 72 -28.67 3.19 -12.02
N CYS A 73 -29.87 3.46 -11.48
CA CYS A 73 -30.84 4.35 -12.11
C CYS A 73 -30.29 5.77 -12.28
N GLN A 74 -29.58 6.32 -11.30
CA GLN A 74 -28.94 7.63 -11.44
C GLN A 74 -27.81 7.64 -12.48
N GLY A 75 -27.14 6.51 -12.68
CA GLY A 75 -26.14 6.32 -13.72
C GLY A 75 -26.72 6.05 -15.11
N GLY A 76 -28.05 5.92 -15.25
CA GLY A 76 -28.69 5.49 -16.49
C GLY A 76 -28.24 4.08 -16.89
N LEU A 77 -28.13 3.18 -15.92
CA LEU A 77 -27.71 1.79 -16.12
C LEU A 77 -28.90 0.86 -15.91
N GLY A 78 -29.20 0.02 -16.92
CA GLY A 78 -30.38 -0.84 -16.91
C GLY A 78 -30.20 -2.15 -17.68
N ASP A 79 -31.16 -3.06 -17.51
CA ASP A 79 -31.22 -4.34 -18.22
C ASP A 79 -32.35 -4.28 -19.26
N PRO A 80 -32.08 -4.53 -20.55
CA PRO A 80 -33.10 -4.45 -21.61
C PRO A 80 -34.29 -5.40 -21.45
N THR A 81 -34.17 -6.41 -20.59
CA THR A 81 -35.27 -7.35 -20.30
C THR A 81 -36.29 -6.76 -19.32
N GLU A 82 -35.97 -5.66 -18.65
CA GLU A 82 -36.87 -5.03 -17.69
C GLU A 82 -37.88 -4.09 -18.35
N PRO A 83 -39.11 -4.01 -17.80
CA PRO A 83 -40.17 -3.16 -18.36
C PRO A 83 -39.85 -1.68 -18.30
N ASP A 84 -38.99 -1.25 -17.38
CA ASP A 84 -38.66 0.15 -17.13
C ASP A 84 -37.41 0.61 -17.89
N PHE A 85 -36.83 -0.23 -18.76
CA PHE A 85 -35.64 0.11 -19.54
C PHE A 85 -35.96 1.11 -20.66
N GLU A 86 -35.33 2.27 -20.61
CA GLU A 86 -35.48 3.30 -21.64
C GLU A 86 -34.36 3.23 -22.69
N SER A 87 -34.61 2.59 -23.83
CA SER A 87 -33.61 2.43 -24.92
C SER A 87 -32.90 3.70 -25.41
N ASN A 88 -33.49 4.89 -25.18
CA ASN A 88 -32.89 6.18 -25.55
C ASN A 88 -32.10 6.86 -24.41
N GLY A 89 -32.18 6.34 -23.18
CA GLY A 89 -31.63 6.96 -21.98
C GLY A 89 -30.74 6.03 -21.14
N ASP A 90 -31.04 4.73 -21.14
CA ASP A 90 -30.31 3.72 -20.37
C ASP A 90 -29.24 3.03 -21.20
N VAL A 91 -28.14 2.71 -20.53
CA VAL A 91 -27.05 1.88 -21.02
C VAL A 91 -27.30 0.45 -20.55
N ASP A 92 -27.36 -0.47 -21.51
CA ASP A 92 -27.44 -1.92 -21.27
C ASP A 92 -26.19 -2.40 -20.51
N ILE A 93 -26.38 -3.00 -19.34
CA ILE A 93 -25.30 -3.50 -18.48
C ILE A 93 -24.86 -4.94 -18.77
N SER A 94 -25.53 -5.65 -19.69
CA SER A 94 -25.32 -7.09 -19.90
C SER A 94 -23.86 -7.47 -20.23
N ASP A 95 -23.14 -6.57 -20.91
CA ASP A 95 -21.75 -6.76 -21.35
C ASP A 95 -20.72 -5.99 -20.48
N PHE A 96 -21.15 -5.36 -19.39
CA PHE A 96 -20.30 -4.49 -18.57
C PHE A 96 -20.15 -4.98 -17.14
N VAL A 97 -19.01 -4.64 -16.54
CA VAL A 97 -18.79 -4.77 -15.10
C VAL A 97 -18.73 -3.38 -14.46
N LEU A 98 -19.36 -3.24 -13.30
CA LEU A 98 -19.32 -2.02 -12.52
C LEU A 98 -18.24 -2.14 -11.45
N LEU A 99 -17.15 -1.37 -11.60
CA LEU A 99 -16.11 -1.28 -10.59
C LEU A 99 -16.57 -0.33 -9.48
N VAL A 100 -16.71 -0.85 -8.26
CA VAL A 100 -17.11 -0.05 -7.10
C VAL A 100 -15.93 0.12 -6.16
N HIS A 101 -15.59 1.36 -5.88
CA HIS A 101 -14.64 1.73 -4.85
C HIS A 101 -15.38 2.25 -3.63
N GLY A 102 -14.93 1.85 -2.45
CA GLY A 102 -15.51 2.31 -1.20
C GLY A 102 -14.67 1.90 -0.02
N ASP A 103 -15.22 2.15 1.17
CA ASP A 103 -14.62 1.67 2.41
C ASP A 103 -15.00 0.21 2.71
N LEU A 104 -14.54 -0.31 3.85
CA LEU A 104 -14.87 -1.68 4.28
C LEU A 104 -16.38 -1.87 4.44
N LEU A 105 -17.09 -0.88 4.98
CA LEU A 105 -18.55 -0.97 5.15
C LEU A 105 -19.26 -1.06 3.80
N THR A 106 -18.76 -0.35 2.78
CA THR A 106 -19.25 -0.46 1.40
C THR A 106 -19.07 -1.88 0.87
N LYS A 107 -17.91 -2.52 1.11
CA LYS A 107 -17.67 -3.91 0.71
C LYS A 107 -18.64 -4.86 1.40
N GLU A 108 -18.77 -4.77 2.72
CA GLU A 108 -19.67 -5.62 3.51
C GLU A 108 -21.13 -5.47 3.05
N CYS A 109 -21.53 -4.23 2.73
CA CYS A 109 -22.83 -3.90 2.17
C CYS A 109 -23.08 -4.63 0.84
N LEU A 110 -22.13 -4.55 -0.10
CA LEU A 110 -22.20 -5.23 -1.40
C LEU A 110 -22.22 -6.75 -1.26
N ASP A 111 -21.36 -7.30 -0.41
CA ASP A 111 -21.30 -8.75 -0.17
C ASP A 111 -22.64 -9.25 0.36
N THR A 112 -23.20 -8.53 1.33
CA THR A 112 -24.50 -8.89 1.89
C THR A 112 -25.61 -8.85 0.84
N VAL A 113 -25.57 -7.90 -0.10
CA VAL A 113 -26.51 -7.82 -1.22
C VAL A 113 -26.36 -9.03 -2.13
N GLN A 114 -25.14 -9.31 -2.60
CA GLN A 114 -24.84 -10.43 -3.49
C GLN A 114 -25.20 -11.78 -2.86
N ASP A 115 -24.82 -11.98 -1.59
CA ASP A 115 -25.15 -13.19 -0.84
C ASP A 115 -26.66 -13.36 -0.66
N SER A 116 -27.38 -12.28 -0.38
CA SER A 116 -28.84 -12.33 -0.18
C SER A 116 -29.61 -12.64 -1.45
N GLN A 117 -29.07 -12.28 -2.62
CA GLN A 117 -29.73 -12.45 -3.91
C GLN A 117 -29.13 -13.57 -4.75
N CYS A 118 -28.23 -14.40 -4.22
CA CYS A 118 -27.58 -15.47 -4.98
C CYS A 118 -28.52 -16.53 -5.59
N ILE A 119 -29.81 -16.54 -5.22
CA ILE A 119 -30.83 -17.48 -5.70
C ILE A 119 -31.75 -16.91 -6.79
N GLU A 120 -31.62 -15.63 -7.15
CA GLU A 120 -32.47 -15.02 -8.19
C GLU A 120 -32.18 -15.62 -9.59
N ASP A 121 -33.01 -15.31 -10.58
CA ASP A 121 -32.88 -15.95 -11.89
C ASP A 121 -31.84 -15.30 -12.81
N THR A 122 -31.44 -14.05 -12.56
CA THR A 122 -30.60 -13.27 -13.47
C THR A 122 -29.31 -12.79 -12.81
N PRO A 123 -28.17 -12.72 -13.55
CA PRO A 123 -26.93 -12.13 -13.05
C PRO A 123 -27.08 -10.68 -12.57
N LYS A 124 -28.01 -9.93 -13.18
CA LYS A 124 -28.37 -8.58 -12.77
C LYS A 124 -28.95 -8.58 -11.35
N ASN A 125 -29.94 -9.43 -11.11
CA ASN A 125 -30.59 -9.56 -9.81
C ASN A 125 -29.64 -10.13 -8.76
N HIS A 126 -28.55 -10.79 -9.15
CA HIS A 126 -27.47 -11.20 -8.24
C HIS A 126 -26.47 -10.09 -7.92
N PHE A 127 -26.58 -8.94 -8.60
CA PHE A 127 -25.52 -7.93 -8.66
C PHE A 127 -24.14 -8.51 -9.03
N GLN A 128 -24.10 -9.56 -9.86
CA GLN A 128 -22.85 -10.28 -10.17
C GLN A 128 -21.86 -9.41 -10.97
N PHE A 129 -22.39 -8.45 -11.74
CA PHE A 129 -21.59 -7.49 -12.50
C PHE A 129 -20.90 -6.43 -11.61
N VAL A 130 -21.26 -6.33 -10.33
CA VAL A 130 -20.67 -5.37 -9.39
C VAL A 130 -19.40 -5.96 -8.79
N ILE A 131 -18.25 -5.38 -9.15
CA ILE A 131 -16.94 -5.81 -8.69
C ILE A 131 -16.36 -4.76 -7.75
N PHE A 132 -16.23 -5.10 -6.47
CA PHE A 132 -15.59 -4.22 -5.52
C PHE A 132 -14.07 -4.20 -5.71
N VAL A 133 -13.51 -3.00 -5.83
CA VAL A 133 -12.07 -2.78 -5.96
C VAL A 133 -11.57 -2.05 -4.71
N LEU A 134 -10.85 -2.78 -3.87
CA LEU A 134 -10.27 -2.25 -2.64
C LEU A 134 -9.35 -1.06 -2.95
N GLY A 135 -9.64 0.08 -2.33
CA GLY A 135 -8.78 1.26 -2.47
C GLY A 135 -7.39 1.02 -1.89
N LEU A 136 -6.36 1.58 -2.52
CA LEU A 136 -4.96 1.47 -2.06
C LEU A 136 -4.78 1.88 -0.59
N PHE A 137 -5.56 2.87 -0.13
CA PHE A 137 -5.58 3.29 1.27
C PHE A 137 -5.98 2.14 2.21
N HIS A 138 -7.02 1.38 1.87
CA HIS A 138 -7.48 0.25 2.68
C HIS A 138 -6.50 -0.90 2.64
N TYR A 139 -5.88 -1.15 1.47
CA TYR A 139 -4.78 -2.11 1.36
C TYR A 139 -3.64 -1.76 2.31
N LYS A 140 -3.20 -0.49 2.34
CA LYS A 140 -2.19 -0.01 3.30
C LYS A 140 -2.64 -0.20 4.75
N MET A 141 -3.90 0.11 5.07
CA MET A 141 -4.45 -0.10 6.42
C MET A 141 -4.35 -1.56 6.85
N VAL A 142 -4.71 -2.49 5.97
CA VAL A 142 -4.61 -3.94 6.25
C VAL A 142 -3.16 -4.36 6.42
N CYS A 143 -2.24 -3.94 5.55
CA CYS A 143 -0.81 -4.26 5.69
C CYS A 143 -0.24 -3.79 7.04
N VAL A 144 -0.57 -2.56 7.44
CA VAL A 144 -0.13 -1.97 8.70
C VAL A 144 -0.72 -2.70 9.91
N ASP A 145 -2.00 -3.09 9.86
CA ASP A 145 -2.65 -3.91 10.90
C ASP A 145 -1.99 -5.29 11.01
N VAL A 146 -1.66 -5.93 9.89
CA VAL A 146 -0.94 -7.21 9.87
C VAL A 146 0.43 -7.06 10.53
N LEU A 147 1.23 -6.06 10.15
CA LEU A 147 2.54 -5.81 10.77
C LEU A 147 2.42 -5.59 12.28
N TRP A 148 1.42 -4.81 12.71
CA TRP A 148 1.16 -4.58 14.13
C TRP A 148 0.84 -5.89 14.86
N ARG A 149 -0.09 -6.71 14.34
CA ARG A 149 -0.45 -7.99 14.95
C ARG A 149 0.72 -8.95 15.02
N THR A 150 1.54 -9.01 13.98
CA THR A 150 2.67 -9.94 13.90
C THR A 150 3.84 -9.54 14.79
N TYR A 151 4.22 -8.25 14.80
CA TYR A 151 5.49 -7.81 15.40
C TYR A 151 5.35 -6.99 16.69
N LEU A 152 4.18 -6.41 16.96
CA LEU A 152 3.95 -5.57 18.14
C LEU A 152 2.94 -6.15 19.13
N GLN A 153 1.92 -6.85 18.67
CA GLN A 153 0.91 -7.43 19.56
C GLN A 153 1.44 -8.66 20.32
N VAL A 154 2.31 -9.45 19.69
CA VAL A 154 2.89 -10.68 20.26
C VAL A 154 3.95 -10.34 21.31
N LYS A 155 3.70 -10.67 22.58
CA LYS A 155 4.56 -10.28 23.71
C LYS A 155 5.91 -10.97 23.72
N GLU A 156 5.98 -12.16 23.14
CA GLU A 156 7.21 -12.95 23.04
C GLU A 156 8.27 -12.21 22.21
N GLY A 157 7.85 -11.49 21.16
CA GLY A 157 8.72 -10.69 20.30
C GLY A 157 9.33 -9.49 21.00
N HIS A 158 8.72 -8.98 22.09
CA HIS A 158 9.19 -7.79 22.80
C HIS A 158 10.57 -7.96 23.45
N LYS A 159 11.01 -9.21 23.66
CA LYS A 159 12.30 -9.54 24.27
C LYS A 159 13.47 -9.42 23.30
N ASP A 160 13.21 -9.45 21.99
CA ASP A 160 14.27 -9.26 21.00
C ASP A 160 14.67 -7.79 20.94
N VAL A 161 15.95 -7.52 21.14
CA VAL A 161 16.56 -6.18 21.09
C VAL A 161 16.40 -5.51 19.73
N ASN A 162 16.22 -6.29 18.65
CA ASN A 162 15.99 -5.79 17.29
C ASN A 162 14.50 -5.87 16.87
N SER A 163 13.58 -6.13 17.81
CA SER A 163 12.15 -6.14 17.50
C SER A 163 11.63 -4.74 17.20
N THR A 164 10.58 -4.67 16.38
CA THR A 164 9.80 -3.44 16.17
C THR A 164 9.33 -2.81 17.47
N TYR A 165 9.03 -3.62 18.49
CA TYR A 165 8.68 -3.12 19.82
C TYR A 165 9.81 -2.30 20.46
N GLN A 166 11.06 -2.79 20.40
CA GLN A 166 12.21 -2.05 20.93
C GLN A 166 12.49 -0.79 20.11
N HIS A 167 12.35 -0.85 18.79
CA HIS A 167 12.50 0.32 17.92
C HIS A 167 11.42 1.38 18.20
N VAL A 168 10.18 0.98 18.42
CA VAL A 168 9.10 1.87 18.88
C VAL A 168 9.47 2.51 20.22
N GLY A 169 10.07 1.77 21.16
CA GLY A 169 10.56 2.32 22.42
C GLY A 169 11.64 3.40 22.26
N ILE A 170 12.39 3.38 21.14
CA ILE A 170 13.35 4.44 20.79
C ILE A 170 12.64 5.63 20.13
N LEU A 171 11.73 5.36 19.19
CA LEU A 171 11.03 6.39 18.42
C LEU A 171 10.00 7.16 19.26
N GLN A 172 9.30 6.46 20.16
CA GLN A 172 8.16 6.93 20.94
C GLN A 172 8.20 6.36 22.37
N PRO A 173 9.21 6.71 23.18
CA PRO A 173 9.47 6.06 24.48
C PRO A 173 8.28 6.09 25.44
N TRP A 174 7.51 7.17 25.41
CA TRP A 174 6.37 7.40 26.32
C TRP A 174 5.09 6.67 25.90
N GLU A 175 5.04 6.17 24.66
CA GLU A 175 3.80 5.67 24.04
C GLU A 175 3.91 4.19 23.63
N THR A 176 5.04 3.54 23.92
CA THR A 176 5.29 2.12 23.62
C THR A 176 4.16 1.20 24.09
N GLY A 177 3.57 1.47 25.26
CA GLY A 177 2.44 0.68 25.77
C GLY A 177 1.18 0.79 24.91
N LEU A 178 0.88 1.98 24.38
CA LEU A 178 -0.28 2.24 23.52
C LEU A 178 -0.15 1.52 22.18
N MET A 179 1.07 1.33 21.70
CA MET A 179 1.35 0.58 20.48
C MET A 179 1.02 -0.90 20.58
N THR A 180 0.88 -1.45 21.79
CA THR A 180 0.51 -2.86 21.98
C THR A 180 -1.00 -3.09 22.05
N THR A 181 -1.82 -2.05 22.23
CA THR A 181 -3.26 -2.17 22.54
C THR A 181 -4.20 -1.87 21.38
N LYS A 182 -3.66 -1.68 20.16
CA LYS A 182 -4.31 -1.32 18.88
C LYS A 182 -4.14 0.18 18.54
N PRO A 183 -2.98 0.58 18.02
CA PRO A 183 -2.74 1.95 17.59
C PRO A 183 -3.61 2.31 16.37
N GLY A 184 -3.86 3.60 16.18
CA GLY A 184 -4.52 4.10 14.97
C GLY A 184 -3.65 3.90 13.73
N PHE A 185 -4.28 3.81 12.55
CA PHE A 185 -3.59 3.57 11.28
C PHE A 185 -2.45 4.56 11.01
N CYS A 186 -2.71 5.86 11.08
CA CYS A 186 -1.70 6.88 10.76
C CYS A 186 -0.45 6.70 11.62
N TRP A 187 -0.66 6.40 12.90
CA TRP A 187 0.43 6.25 13.84
C TRP A 187 1.28 5.02 13.57
N MET A 188 0.65 3.87 13.33
CA MET A 188 1.38 2.65 12.98
C MET A 188 2.02 2.76 11.59
N HIS A 189 1.37 3.43 10.65
CA HIS A 189 1.93 3.71 9.34
C HIS A 189 3.23 4.53 9.44
N ASP A 190 3.26 5.56 10.29
CA ASP A 190 4.46 6.38 10.50
C ASP A 190 5.59 5.58 11.14
N VAL A 191 5.28 4.74 12.14
CA VAL A 191 6.26 3.82 12.75
C VAL A 191 6.89 2.91 11.69
N VAL A 192 6.07 2.28 10.84
CA VAL A 192 6.56 1.39 9.78
C VAL A 192 7.50 2.13 8.83
N HIS A 193 7.19 3.37 8.46
CA HIS A 193 8.05 4.17 7.57
C HIS A 193 9.38 4.54 8.25
N HIS A 194 9.34 5.00 9.50
CA HIS A 194 10.55 5.36 10.25
C HIS A 194 11.45 4.16 10.49
N GLU A 195 10.88 3.02 10.89
CA GLU A 195 11.62 1.79 11.09
C GLU A 195 12.22 1.28 9.78
N LEU A 196 11.46 1.27 8.68
CA LEU A 196 11.97 0.90 7.36
C LEU A 196 13.17 1.76 6.96
N CYS A 197 13.06 3.10 7.10
CA CYS A 197 14.17 4.00 6.81
C CYS A 197 15.40 3.70 7.66
N ALA A 198 15.22 3.47 8.97
CA ALA A 198 16.31 3.13 9.88
C ALA A 198 17.00 1.81 9.52
N ILE A 199 16.23 0.77 9.20
CA ILE A 199 16.75 -0.55 8.79
C ILE A 199 17.53 -0.42 7.48
N ILE A 200 16.99 0.29 6.49
CA ILE A 200 17.68 0.51 5.21
C ILE A 200 18.98 1.29 5.41
N LEU A 201 18.99 2.35 6.22
CA LEU A 201 20.23 3.09 6.54
C LEU A 201 21.24 2.21 7.29
N LYS A 202 20.79 1.29 8.15
CA LYS A 202 21.66 0.29 8.80
C LYS A 202 22.29 -0.67 7.78
N CYS A 203 21.55 -1.09 6.75
CA CYS A 203 22.11 -1.85 5.63
C CYS A 203 23.20 -1.05 4.89
N TRP A 204 22.97 0.24 4.64
CA TRP A 204 23.98 1.12 4.06
C TRP A 204 25.23 1.27 4.93
N CYS A 205 25.08 1.47 6.24
CA CYS A 205 26.22 1.47 7.16
C CYS A 205 27.00 0.16 7.02
N LYS A 206 26.32 -0.99 7.14
CA LYS A 206 26.97 -2.30 7.11
C LYS A 206 27.73 -2.58 5.82
N GLU A 207 27.14 -2.27 4.66
CA GLU A 207 27.81 -2.52 3.37
C GLU A 207 28.93 -1.50 3.10
N SER A 208 28.77 -0.23 3.51
CA SER A 208 29.83 0.77 3.36
C SER A 208 31.02 0.51 4.29
N SER A 209 30.80 0.06 5.54
CA SER A 209 31.88 -0.27 6.48
C SER A 209 32.86 -1.32 5.93
N ARG A 210 32.35 -2.29 5.16
CA ARG A 210 33.16 -3.32 4.50
C ARG A 210 34.18 -2.75 3.51
N LEU A 211 33.89 -1.58 2.93
CA LEU A 211 34.76 -0.91 1.97
C LEU A 211 35.82 -0.05 2.65
N VAL A 212 35.55 0.42 3.88
CA VAL A 212 36.43 1.33 4.64
C VAL A 212 37.52 0.56 5.40
N SER A 213 37.52 -0.79 5.36
CA SER A 213 38.37 -1.63 6.21
C SER A 213 38.28 -1.27 7.70
N ALA A 214 37.13 -0.73 8.11
CA ALA A 214 36.82 -0.43 9.49
C ALA A 214 36.04 -1.63 10.05
N ASP A 215 36.69 -2.45 10.86
CA ASP A 215 36.06 -3.58 11.56
C ASP A 215 35.04 -3.14 12.62
N SER A 216 34.84 -1.84 12.82
CA SER A 216 33.86 -1.35 13.79
C SER A 216 32.47 -1.21 13.16
N GLU A 217 31.45 -1.74 13.85
CA GLU A 217 30.03 -1.41 13.64
C GLU A 217 29.74 0.10 13.75
N SER A 218 30.72 0.90 14.17
CA SER A 218 30.68 2.36 14.25
C SER A 218 31.21 3.09 13.01
N ALA A 219 31.56 2.40 11.92
CA ALA A 219 31.82 3.05 10.64
C ALA A 219 30.52 3.73 10.15
N SER A 220 30.40 4.99 10.57
CA SER A 220 29.24 5.82 10.28
C SER A 220 29.21 6.17 8.80
N LEU A 221 28.01 6.32 8.25
CA LEU A 221 27.81 6.85 6.90
C LEU A 221 28.57 8.17 6.65
N LYS A 222 28.86 8.93 7.70
CA LYS A 222 29.70 10.13 7.64
C LYS A 222 31.09 9.83 7.09
N VAL A 223 31.77 8.78 7.57
CA VAL A 223 33.10 8.39 7.08
C VAL A 223 33.03 7.98 5.61
N PHE A 224 31.99 7.22 5.25
CA PHE A 224 31.76 6.84 3.86
C PHE A 224 31.53 8.07 2.96
N VAL A 225 30.78 9.08 3.40
CA VAL A 225 30.59 10.33 2.65
C VAL A 225 31.89 11.12 2.50
N GLU A 226 32.74 11.15 3.53
CA GLU A 226 34.03 11.85 3.49
C GLU A 226 34.97 11.27 2.42
N MET A 227 34.82 9.99 2.06
CA MET A 227 35.53 9.38 0.93
C MET A 227 35.06 9.89 -0.44
N LYS A 228 33.94 10.61 -0.50
CA LYS A 228 33.30 11.11 -1.73
C LYS A 228 33.09 9.98 -2.75
N PRO A 229 32.27 8.97 -2.40
CA PRO A 229 32.02 7.84 -3.28
C PRO A 229 31.42 8.36 -4.59
N ASP A 230 31.91 7.82 -5.71
CA ASP A 230 31.26 8.08 -6.99
C ASP A 230 29.91 7.36 -7.07
N TRP A 231 29.12 7.74 -8.08
CA TRP A 231 27.79 7.19 -8.27
C TRP A 231 27.83 5.69 -8.60
N GLU A 232 28.86 5.22 -9.29
CA GLU A 232 29.02 3.81 -9.66
C GLU A 232 29.19 2.93 -8.43
N LEU A 233 29.96 3.38 -7.44
CA LEU A 233 30.11 2.71 -6.16
C LEU A 233 28.80 2.69 -5.37
N ILE A 234 28.05 3.79 -5.36
CA ILE A 234 26.73 3.86 -4.71
C ILE A 234 25.77 2.85 -5.34
N VAL A 235 25.70 2.79 -6.68
CA VAL A 235 24.87 1.82 -7.39
C VAL A 235 25.31 0.39 -7.08
N LYS A 236 26.62 0.11 -7.02
CA LYS A 236 27.11 -1.23 -6.67
C LYS A 236 26.69 -1.65 -5.26
N ILE A 237 26.84 -0.78 -4.26
CA ILE A 237 26.41 -1.08 -2.88
C ILE A 237 24.89 -1.26 -2.83
N LEU A 238 24.14 -0.44 -3.55
CA LEU A 238 22.70 -0.54 -3.66
C LEU A 238 22.25 -1.90 -4.19
N GLU A 239 22.91 -2.37 -5.25
CA GLU A 239 22.66 -3.68 -5.82
C GLU A 239 22.95 -4.80 -4.82
N ASP A 240 24.04 -4.70 -4.06
CA ASP A 240 24.39 -5.62 -2.99
C ASP A 240 23.33 -5.63 -1.88
N ILE A 241 22.83 -4.46 -1.46
CA ILE A 241 21.78 -4.35 -0.44
C ILE A 241 20.50 -5.04 -0.91
N VAL A 242 20.06 -4.75 -2.14
CA VAL A 242 18.84 -5.36 -2.69
C VAL A 242 18.97 -6.87 -2.74
N HIS A 243 20.08 -7.41 -3.25
CA HIS A 243 20.27 -8.85 -3.34
C HIS A 243 20.36 -9.54 -1.97
N LYS A 244 21.09 -8.95 -1.01
CA LYS A 244 21.35 -9.57 0.29
C LYS A 244 20.19 -9.44 1.27
N TYR A 245 19.42 -8.35 1.21
CA TYR A 245 18.48 -8.01 2.27
C TYR A 245 17.02 -7.91 1.82
N VAL A 246 16.74 -7.73 0.52
CA VAL A 246 15.38 -7.45 0.05
C VAL A 246 14.86 -8.54 -0.91
N ALA A 247 15.65 -8.92 -1.90
CA ALA A 247 15.24 -9.80 -3.00
C ALA A 247 15.37 -11.30 -2.68
N MET A 248 15.79 -11.69 -1.47
CA MET A 248 15.83 -13.09 -1.08
C MET A 248 14.41 -13.65 -0.90
N THR A 249 13.81 -14.14 -1.98
CA THR A 249 12.54 -14.89 -1.98
C THR A 249 12.75 -16.40 -1.77
N GLY A 250 13.94 -16.85 -1.37
CA GLY A 250 14.29 -18.27 -1.27
C GLY A 250 13.99 -18.95 0.07
N GLY A 251 13.33 -18.28 1.02
CA GLY A 251 13.20 -18.78 2.40
C GLY A 251 11.84 -18.56 3.07
N LEU A 252 10.80 -18.22 2.31
CA LEU A 252 9.41 -18.19 2.77
C LEU A 252 8.58 -19.19 1.96
#